data_AF-A0A1C3F4U0-F1
#
_entry.id   AF-A0A1C3F4U0-F1
#
_cell.length_a   1.000
_cell.length_b   1.000
_cell.length_c   1.000
_cell.angle_alpha   90.00
_cell.angle_beta   90.00
_cell.angle_gamma   90.00
#
_symmetry.space_group_name_H-M   'P 1'
#
loop_
_entity.id
_entity.type
_entity.pdbx_description
1 polymer ?
#
loop_
_entity_poly.entity_id
_entity_poly.type
_entity_poly.pdbx_seq_one_letter_code
_entity_poly.pdbx_strand_id
1 'polypeptide(L)'
;MSLDQRTLIVTQISAAVACNALAALRLAVSEAIKVGLSPEEIKEVVALAKEIQQQPISHVSHLTDQLLREPKKTTHEHSAHCGCGCHHA
;
A
#
# COMPACT_ATOMS: atom_id res chain seq x y z
N MET A 1 8.07 -0.28 30.55
CA MET A 1 8.76 -1.05 29.49
C MET A 1 9.31 -0.05 28.49
N SER A 2 10.63 0.18 28.47
CA SER A 2 11.30 0.99 27.45
C SER A 2 11.90 0.06 26.39
N LEU A 3 11.74 0.40 25.11
CA LEU A 3 12.42 -0.31 24.03
C LEU A 3 13.93 -0.04 24.10
N ASP A 4 14.74 -1.04 23.78
CA ASP A 4 16.17 -0.83 23.57
C ASP A 4 16.43 0.01 22.31
N GLN A 5 17.64 0.55 22.22
CA GLN A 5 18.02 1.47 21.15
C GLN A 5 17.95 0.83 19.75
N ARG A 6 18.32 -0.45 19.60
CA ARG A 6 18.24 -1.12 18.29
C ARG A 6 16.79 -1.25 17.87
N THR A 7 15.92 -1.68 18.78
CA THR A 7 14.48 -1.81 18.49
C THR A 7 13.85 -0.47 18.13
N LEU A 8 14.25 0.62 18.80
CA LEU A 8 13.77 1.96 18.49
C LEU A 8 14.19 2.42 17.08
N ILE A 9 15.45 2.21 16.70
CA ILE A 9 15.98 2.58 15.39
C ILE A 9 15.32 1.76 14.27
N VAL A 10 15.15 0.45 14.45
CA VAL A 10 14.44 -0.42 13.50
C VAL A 10 13.01 0.07 13.27
N THR A 11 12.31 0.45 14.35
CA THR A 11 10.96 1.00 14.28
C THR A 11 10.93 2.32 13.49
N GLN A 12 11.92 3.18 13.69
CA GLN A 12 12.05 4.44 12.95
C GLN A 12 12.31 4.22 11.45
N ILE A 13 13.16 3.27 11.09
CA ILE A 13 13.40 2.89 9.68
C ILE A 13 12.08 2.42 9.05
N SER A 14 11.38 1.48 9.69
CA SER A 14 10.11 0.96 9.18
C SER A 14 9.07 2.06 8.97
N ALA A 15 8.88 2.95 9.95
CA ALA A 15 7.95 4.06 9.85
C ALA A 15 8.35 5.03 8.72
N ALA A 16 9.63 5.36 8.60
CA ALA A 16 10.11 6.25 7.56
C ALA A 16 9.91 5.68 6.15
N VAL A 17 10.13 4.37 5.96
CA VAL A 17 9.86 3.69 4.68
C VAL A 17 8.36 3.67 4.38
N ALA A 18 7.53 3.22 5.31
CA ALA A 18 6.09 3.12 5.13
C ALA A 18 5.45 4.47 4.74
N CYS A 19 5.97 5.57 5.31
CA CYS A 19 5.49 6.92 5.03
C CYS A 19 6.24 7.65 3.89
N ASN A 20 7.17 6.98 3.19
CA ASN A 20 8.04 7.60 2.18
C ASN A 20 8.79 8.86 2.67
N ALA A 21 9.14 8.91 3.95
CA ALA A 21 9.78 10.05 4.60
C ALA A 21 11.31 9.99 4.42
N LEU A 22 11.80 10.29 3.21
CA LEU A 22 13.20 10.08 2.80
C LEU A 22 14.24 10.77 3.70
N ALA A 23 13.93 11.97 4.19
CA ALA A 23 14.82 12.69 5.12
C ALA A 23 14.97 11.94 6.46
N ALA A 24 13.87 11.44 7.02
CA ALA A 24 13.86 10.65 8.25
C ALA A 24 14.54 9.29 8.05
N LEU A 25 14.29 8.65 6.90
CA LEU A 25 14.92 7.38 6.54
C LEU A 25 16.45 7.51 6.50
N ARG A 26 16.97 8.59 5.90
CA ARG A 26 18.41 8.86 5.85
C ARG A 26 19.02 8.94 7.26
N LEU A 27 18.36 9.65 8.17
CA LEU A 27 18.84 9.79 9.54
C LEU A 27 18.79 8.45 10.29
N ALA A 28 17.67 7.72 10.20
CA ALA A 28 17.49 6.46 10.89
C ALA A 28 18.48 5.37 10.41
N VAL A 29 18.72 5.27 9.09
CA VAL A 29 19.72 4.35 8.53
C VAL A 29 21.14 4.73 8.95
N SER A 30 21.46 6.03 8.96
CA SER A 30 22.78 6.49 9.44
C SER A 30 23.01 6.11 10.90
N GLU A 31 21.97 6.21 11.72
CA GLU A 31 22.05 5.84 13.13
C GLU A 31 22.12 4.32 13.33
N ALA A 32 21.39 3.54 12.55
CA ALA A 32 21.46 2.08 12.54
C ALA A 32 22.87 1.56 12.28
N ILE A 33 23.56 2.13 11.28
CA ILE A 33 24.94 1.75 10.96
C ILE A 33 25.87 2.04 12.14
N LYS A 34 25.71 3.18 12.83
CA LYS A 34 26.55 3.55 13.99
C LYS A 34 26.38 2.59 15.16
N VAL A 35 25.16 2.10 15.41
CA VAL A 35 24.89 1.13 16.48
C VAL A 35 25.17 -0.33 16.05
N GLY A 36 25.77 -0.52 14.88
CA GLY A 36 26.22 -1.81 14.39
C GLY A 36 25.11 -2.71 13.84
N LEU A 37 24.03 -2.16 13.27
CA LEU A 37 23.18 -2.95 12.39
C LEU A 37 23.92 -3.24 11.09
N SER A 38 23.86 -4.49 10.63
CA SER A 38 24.44 -4.84 9.33
C SER A 38 23.61 -4.24 8.19
N PRO A 39 24.23 -4.01 7.01
CA PRO A 39 23.48 -3.63 5.82
C PRO A 39 22.35 -4.60 5.46
N GLU A 40 22.53 -5.89 5.76
CA GLU A 40 21.54 -6.95 5.52
C GLU A 40 20.32 -6.79 6.42
N GLU A 41 20.52 -6.59 7.74
CA GLU A 41 19.44 -6.32 8.70
C GLU A 41 18.63 -5.09 8.27
N ILE A 42 19.31 -4.01 7.86
CA ILE A 42 18.65 -2.79 7.40
C ILE A 42 17.82 -3.05 6.13
N LYS A 43 18.35 -3.82 5.17
CA LYS A 43 17.63 -4.17 3.93
C LYS A 43 16.40 -5.02 4.22
N GLU A 44 16.47 -5.96 5.16
CA GLU A 44 15.32 -6.78 5.57
C GLU A 44 14.19 -5.92 6.15
N VAL A 45 14.54 -5.01 7.07
CA VAL A 45 13.57 -4.06 7.66
C VAL A 45 12.93 -3.20 6.57
N VAL A 46 13.73 -2.67 5.64
CA VAL A 46 13.22 -1.88 4.52
C VAL A 46 12.32 -2.71 3.60
N ALA A 47 12.68 -3.96 3.30
CA ALA A 47 11.90 -4.84 2.46
C ALA A 47 10.51 -5.10 3.06
N LEU A 48 10.46 -5.43 4.35
CA LEU A 48 9.20 -5.62 5.09
C LEU A 48 8.36 -4.34 5.09
N ALA A 49 8.95 -3.19 5.41
CA ALA A 49 8.21 -1.93 5.46
C ALA A 49 7.70 -1.47 4.09
N LYS A 50 8.38 -1.86 3.00
CA LYS A 50 7.89 -1.59 1.63
C LYS A 50 6.59 -2.32 1.32
N GLU A 51 6.32 -3.48 1.91
CA GLU A 51 5.04 -4.17 1.71
C GLU A 51 3.87 -3.31 2.19
N ILE A 52 4.03 -2.66 3.35
CA ILE A 52 3.06 -1.71 3.89
C ILE A 52 2.93 -0.50 2.96
N GLN A 53 4.04 0.02 2.43
CA GLN A 53 4.04 1.13 1.48
C GLN A 53 3.30 0.78 0.17
N GLN A 54 3.38 -0.47 -0.30
CA GLN A 54 2.74 -0.89 -1.56
C GLN A 54 1.22 -1.03 -1.45
N GLN A 55 0.67 -1.33 -0.27
CA GLN A 55 -0.78 -1.45 -0.07
C GLN A 55 -1.56 -0.20 -0.47
N PRO A 56 -1.28 1.02 0.07
CA PRO A 56 -2.02 2.22 -0.31
C PRO A 56 -1.84 2.57 -1.79
N ILE A 57 -0.67 2.31 -2.37
CA ILE A 57 -0.44 2.48 -3.82
C ILE A 57 -1.39 1.57 -4.61
N SER A 58 -1.45 0.28 -4.25
CA SER A 58 -2.36 -0.68 -4.87
C SER A 58 -3.81 -0.27 -4.71
N HIS A 59 -4.22 0.21 -3.53
CA HIS A 59 -5.60 0.65 -3.27
C HIS A 59 -5.99 1.85 -4.13
N VAL A 60 -5.11 2.85 -4.27
CA VAL A 60 -5.36 4.01 -5.12
C VAL A 60 -5.51 3.61 -6.59
N SER A 61 -4.60 2.77 -7.09
CA SER A 61 -4.70 2.25 -8.46
C SER A 61 -6.01 1.48 -8.67
N HIS A 62 -6.35 0.58 -7.74
CA HIS A 62 -7.57 -0.22 -7.84
C HIS A 62 -8.83 0.64 -7.84
N LEU A 63 -8.92 1.63 -6.94
CA LEU A 63 -10.06 2.55 -6.90
C LEU A 63 -10.15 3.37 -8.20
N THR A 64 -9.02 3.85 -8.71
CA THR A 64 -8.97 4.60 -9.97
C THR A 64 -9.50 3.75 -11.13
N ASP A 65 -9.03 2.50 -11.23
CA ASP A 65 -9.49 1.57 -12.26
C ASP A 65 -10.99 1.25 -12.13
N GLN A 66 -11.51 1.14 -10.92
CA GLN A 66 -12.94 0.95 -10.69
C GLN A 66 -13.77 2.14 -11.16
N LEU A 67 -13.32 3.37 -10.84
CA LEU A 67 -14.05 4.60 -11.18
C LEU A 67 -14.02 4.91 -12.68
N LEU A 68 -12.94 4.56 -13.37
CA LEU A 68 -12.78 4.77 -14.82
C LEU A 68 -13.34 3.61 -15.66
N ARG A 69 -13.80 2.52 -15.03
CA ARG A 69 -14.36 1.38 -15.75
C ARG A 69 -15.70 1.77 -16.38
N GLU A 70 -15.82 1.55 -17.68
CA GLU A 70 -17.14 1.64 -18.33
C GLU A 70 -18.11 0.66 -17.65
N PRO A 71 -19.37 1.06 -17.38
CA PRO A 71 -20.36 0.17 -16.81
C PRO A 71 -20.50 -1.05 -17.73
N LYS A 72 -20.26 -2.24 -17.16
CA LYS A 72 -20.40 -3.49 -17.88
C LYS A 72 -21.86 -3.58 -18.33
N LYS A 73 -22.13 -3.39 -19.63
CA LYS A 73 -23.47 -3.61 -20.18
C LYS A 73 -23.90 -5.01 -19.76
N THR A 74 -24.92 -5.11 -18.91
CA THR A 74 -25.56 -6.39 -18.64
C THR A 74 -26.18 -6.84 -19.95
N THR A 75 -25.53 -7.76 -20.65
CA THR A 75 -26.18 -8.56 -21.68
C THR A 75 -27.18 -9.45 -20.95
N HIS A 76 -28.37 -8.92 -20.68
CA HIS A 76 -29.50 -9.78 -20.42
C HIS A 76 -29.85 -10.45 -21.75
N GLU A 77 -30.02 -11.77 -21.74
CA GLU A 77 -30.61 -12.44 -22.89
C GLU A 77 -32.06 -11.97 -23.00
N HIS A 78 -32.43 -11.41 -24.15
CA HIS A 78 -33.83 -11.15 -24.47
C HIS A 78 -34.54 -12.51 -24.67
N SER A 79 -35.02 -13.10 -23.57
CA SER A 79 -36.00 -14.17 -23.63
C SER A 79 -37.40 -13.59 -23.86
N ALA A 80 -38.35 -14.41 -24.31
CA ALA A 80 -39.75 -14.02 -24.50
C ALA A 80 -40.45 -13.53 -23.21
N HIS A 81 -39.76 -13.48 -22.07
CA HIS A 81 -40.25 -13.00 -20.77
C HIS A 81 -39.44 -11.81 -20.23
N CYS A 82 -38.56 -11.18 -21.02
CA CYS A 82 -37.89 -9.95 -20.61
C CYS A 82 -38.87 -8.78 -20.60
N GLY A 83 -39.28 -8.35 -19.40
CA GLY A 83 -40.15 -7.19 -19.14
C GLY A 83 -39.44 -5.84 -19.31
N CYS A 84 -38.46 -5.77 -20.21
CA CYS A 84 -37.55 -4.64 -20.36
C CYS A 84 -38.13 -3.51 -21.26
N GLY A 85 -39.40 -3.63 -21.65
CA GLY A 85 -40.17 -2.58 -22.32
C GLY A 85 -41.07 -1.87 -21.31
N CYS A 86 -40.58 -0.78 -20.73
CA CYS A 86 -41.47 0.15 -20.04
C CYS A 86 -42.45 0.74 -21.06
N HIS A 87 -43.72 0.42 -20.82
CA HIS A 87 -44.88 1.15 -21.29
C HIS A 87 -44.68 2.65 -21.09
N HIS A 88 -44.55 3.39 -22.19
CA HIS A 88 -44.94 4.79 -22.24
C HIS A 88 -46.22 4.86 -23.07
N ALA A 89 -47.34 5.04 -22.36
CA ALA A 89 -48.52 5.67 -22.90
C ALA A 89 -48.26 7.17 -23.11
#